data_AF-A0A6A6FZ41-F1
#
_entry.id   AF-A0A6A6FZ41-F1
#
_cell.length_a   1.000
_cell.length_b   1.000
_cell.length_c   1.000
_cell.angle_alpha   90.00
_cell.angle_beta   90.00
_cell.angle_gamma   90.00
#
_symmetry.space_group_name_H-M   'P 1'
#
loop_
_entity.id
_entity.type
_entity.pdbx_description
1 polymer ?
#
loop_
_entity_poly.entity_id
_entity_poly.type
_entity_poly.pdbx_seq_one_letter_code
_entity_poly.pdbx_strand_id
1 'polypeptide(L)'
;MAAPGTYMEPSTSTTSLDTTLSADLVSTQPNVKFLQDPVLIRDAVIGFSDGLTVPFALTAGLSSLGDSKLVILGGLAELFAGAISMGLGAVLASVTEKKRYEIMQAKERAK
;
A
#
# COMPACT_ATOMS: atom_id res chain seq x y z
N MET A 1 3.21 -10.46 -58.23
CA MET A 1 1.86 -10.16 -57.71
C MET A 1 0.94 -11.31 -58.13
N ALA A 2 0.77 -12.32 -57.27
CA ALA A 2 -0.25 -13.36 -57.41
C ALA A 2 -0.34 -14.11 -56.06
N ALA A 3 -1.51 -14.04 -55.43
CA ALA A 3 -1.83 -14.71 -54.17
C ALA A 3 -2.13 -16.20 -54.41
N PRO A 4 -1.76 -17.11 -53.49
CA PRO A 4 -2.32 -18.45 -53.47
C PRO A 4 -3.28 -18.61 -52.28
N GLY A 5 -4.43 -19.25 -52.48
CA GLY A 5 -5.23 -19.74 -51.37
C GLY A 5 -6.72 -19.78 -51.67
N THR A 6 -7.11 -20.75 -52.48
CA THR A 6 -8.50 -21.06 -52.78
C THR A 6 -9.00 -22.20 -51.89
N TYR A 7 -10.26 -22.07 -51.47
CA TYR A 7 -11.22 -23.10 -51.05
C TYR A 7 -11.25 -23.61 -49.58
N MET A 8 -12.36 -23.25 -48.91
CA MET A 8 -13.17 -24.07 -47.98
C MET A 8 -13.40 -25.47 -48.57
N GLU A 9 -13.56 -26.61 -47.89
CA GLU A 9 -14.14 -27.04 -46.60
C GLU A 9 -13.68 -28.53 -46.42
N PRO A 10 -13.79 -29.25 -45.27
CA PRO A 10 -15.09 -29.64 -44.74
C PRO A 10 -15.20 -29.81 -43.21
N SER A 11 -16.43 -29.73 -42.75
CA SER A 11 -16.87 -30.00 -41.39
C SER A 11 -16.93 -31.52 -41.12
N THR A 12 -16.08 -32.01 -40.20
CA THR A 12 -16.27 -33.33 -39.57
C THR A 12 -16.80 -33.16 -38.16
N SER A 13 -18.12 -33.18 -38.06
CA SER A 13 -18.87 -33.45 -36.83
C SER A 13 -18.45 -34.81 -36.28
N THR A 14 -17.66 -34.82 -35.21
CA THR A 14 -17.54 -35.99 -34.34
C THR A 14 -18.08 -35.61 -32.97
N THR A 15 -19.29 -36.12 -32.72
CA THR A 15 -19.94 -36.12 -31.43
C THR A 15 -19.13 -37.00 -30.48
N SER A 16 -18.47 -36.39 -29.51
CA SER A 16 -18.05 -37.07 -28.28
C SER A 16 -18.55 -36.24 -27.10
N LEU A 17 -19.57 -36.80 -26.46
CA LEU A 17 -20.04 -36.43 -25.13
C LEU A 17 -18.85 -36.48 -24.17
N ASP A 18 -18.44 -35.34 -23.63
CA ASP A 18 -17.60 -35.30 -22.43
C ASP A 18 -17.99 -34.10 -21.55
N THR A 19 -18.69 -34.45 -20.48
CA THR A 19 -18.53 -33.88 -19.13
C THR A 19 -18.44 -32.35 -19.03
N THR A 20 -19.62 -31.73 -19.10
CA THR A 20 -19.90 -30.52 -18.31
C THR A 20 -19.46 -30.74 -16.86
N LEU A 21 -18.78 -29.75 -16.27
CA LEU A 21 -18.10 -29.73 -14.96
C LEU A 21 -16.60 -30.08 -15.03
N SER A 22 -15.76 -29.12 -15.42
CA SER A 22 -14.47 -28.80 -14.79
C SER A 22 -13.70 -27.76 -15.63
N ALA A 23 -14.24 -26.54 -15.79
CA ALA A 23 -13.47 -25.43 -16.35
C ALA A 23 -13.82 -24.05 -15.76
N ASP A 24 -14.73 -23.97 -14.79
CA ASP A 24 -15.02 -22.73 -14.02
C ASP A 24 -14.23 -22.63 -12.71
N LEU A 25 -13.06 -23.28 -12.65
CA LEU A 25 -11.99 -22.84 -11.76
C LEU A 25 -11.02 -21.99 -12.58
N VAL A 26 -11.58 -20.99 -13.28
CA VAL A 26 -10.82 -19.80 -13.63
C VAL A 26 -10.30 -19.27 -12.30
N SER A 27 -8.99 -19.23 -12.17
CA SER A 27 -8.29 -18.63 -11.05
C SER A 27 -8.86 -17.23 -10.82
N THR A 28 -9.80 -17.09 -9.90
CA THR A 28 -10.13 -15.84 -9.23
C THR A 28 -8.86 -15.43 -8.50
N GLN A 29 -7.93 -14.78 -9.21
CA GLN A 29 -6.88 -14.05 -8.55
C GLN A 29 -7.59 -13.03 -7.64
N PRO A 30 -7.42 -13.12 -6.32
CA PRO A 30 -7.94 -12.10 -5.45
C PRO A 30 -7.25 -10.79 -5.85
N ASN A 31 -8.04 -9.82 -6.29
CA ASN A 31 -7.57 -8.47 -6.59
C ASN A 31 -7.10 -7.83 -5.27
N VAL A 32 -5.84 -8.06 -4.91
CA VAL A 32 -5.18 -7.45 -3.74
C VAL A 32 -4.41 -6.19 -4.14
N LYS A 33 -5.00 -5.33 -5.00
CA LYS A 33 -4.34 -4.07 -5.40
C LYS A 33 -4.09 -3.12 -4.22
N PHE A 34 -4.80 -3.29 -3.09
CA PHE A 34 -4.65 -2.44 -1.91
C PHE A 34 -3.32 -2.63 -1.16
N LEU A 35 -2.67 -3.79 -1.27
CA LEU A 35 -1.39 -4.07 -0.60
C LEU A 35 -0.18 -3.98 -1.54
N GLN A 36 -0.33 -3.43 -2.73
CA GLN A 36 0.73 -3.44 -3.73
C GLN A 36 1.49 -2.11 -3.82
N ASP A 37 1.08 -1.08 -3.08
CA ASP A 37 1.79 0.19 -3.01
C ASP A 37 2.90 0.15 -1.94
N PRO A 38 4.18 0.06 -2.34
CA PRO A 38 5.31 -0.05 -1.39
C PRO A 38 5.46 1.19 -0.50
N VAL A 39 4.96 2.35 -0.93
CA VAL A 39 4.97 3.60 -0.15
C VAL A 39 4.05 3.48 1.06
N LEU A 40 2.82 2.98 0.87
CA LEU A 40 1.87 2.79 1.97
C LEU A 40 2.38 1.78 3.00
N ILE A 41 2.95 0.67 2.54
CA ILE A 41 3.53 -0.34 3.43
C ILE A 41 4.71 0.25 4.21
N ARG A 42 5.59 1.01 3.53
CA ARG A 42 6.73 1.65 4.17
C ARG A 42 6.30 2.64 5.24
N ASP A 43 5.37 3.53 4.93
CA ASP A 43 4.89 4.55 5.88
C ASP A 43 4.19 3.91 7.08
N ALA A 44 3.44 2.82 6.85
CA ALA A 44 2.82 2.03 7.92
C ALA A 44 3.87 1.37 8.84
N VAL A 45 4.93 0.77 8.27
CA VAL A 45 6.00 0.15 9.07
C VAL A 45 6.77 1.20 9.86
N ILE A 46 7.11 2.34 9.26
CA ILE A 46 7.82 3.43 9.96
C ILE A 46 6.96 3.95 11.14
N GLY A 47 5.68 4.23 10.91
CA GLY A 47 4.78 4.70 11.97
C GLY A 47 4.53 3.65 13.06
N PHE A 48 4.44 2.36 12.69
CA PHE A 48 4.31 1.27 13.65
C PHE A 48 5.59 1.10 14.50
N SER A 49 6.76 1.18 13.88
CA SER A 49 8.04 1.10 14.58
C SER A 49 8.23 2.25 15.57
N ASP A 50 7.85 3.47 15.21
CA ASP A 50 7.86 4.63 16.14
C ASP A 50 6.81 4.47 17.25
N GLY A 51 5.58 4.05 16.89
CA GLY A 51 4.46 3.85 17.81
C GLY A 51 4.67 2.71 18.82
N LEU A 52 5.61 1.79 18.56
CA LEU A 52 6.05 0.81 19.55
C LEU A 52 7.24 1.31 20.36
N THR A 53 8.26 1.82 19.69
CA THR A 53 9.55 2.10 20.33
C THR A 53 9.46 3.28 21.28
N VAL A 54 8.83 4.38 20.85
CA VAL A 54 8.77 5.62 21.66
C VAL A 54 7.89 5.42 22.89
N PRO A 55 6.63 4.92 22.78
CA PRO A 55 5.82 4.62 23.95
C PRO A 55 6.45 3.53 24.84
N PHE A 56 7.14 2.54 24.29
CA PHE A 56 7.86 1.54 25.09
C PHE A 56 8.97 2.17 25.92
N ALA A 57 9.83 2.99 25.31
CA ALA A 57 10.89 3.69 26.02
C ALA A 57 10.33 4.65 27.08
N LEU A 58 9.27 5.40 26.74
CA LEU A 58 8.62 6.33 27.67
C LEU A 58 8.01 5.59 28.86
N THR A 59 7.23 4.54 28.61
CA THR A 59 6.59 3.75 29.68
C THR A 59 7.62 3.05 30.56
N ALA A 60 8.71 2.53 29.99
CA ALA A 60 9.83 1.98 30.75
C ALA A 60 10.49 3.04 31.66
N GLY A 61 10.68 4.26 31.17
CA GLY A 61 11.18 5.38 31.97
C GLY A 61 10.23 5.80 33.09
N LEU A 62 8.95 5.97 32.77
CA LEU A 62 7.90 6.32 33.74
C LEU A 62 7.65 5.22 34.77
N SER A 63 7.93 3.96 34.44
CA SER A 63 7.74 2.82 35.34
C SER A 63 8.56 2.95 36.64
N SER A 64 9.62 3.76 36.64
CA SER A 64 10.42 4.04 37.83
C SER A 64 9.72 4.94 38.87
N LEU A 65 8.70 5.69 38.47
CA LEU A 65 7.96 6.61 39.35
C LEU A 65 6.95 5.89 40.26
N GLY A 66 6.70 4.59 40.06
CA GLY A 66 5.85 3.79 40.93
C GLY A 66 4.34 3.98 40.77
N ASP A 67 3.88 4.87 39.86
CA ASP A 67 2.47 5.06 39.55
C ASP A 67 2.10 4.49 38.17
N SER A 68 1.41 3.35 38.17
CA SER A 68 0.97 2.68 36.94
C SER A 68 -0.03 3.50 36.13
N LYS A 69 -0.83 4.38 36.76
CA LYS A 69 -1.77 5.24 36.03
C LYS A 69 -1.02 6.25 35.18
N LEU A 70 0.06 6.84 35.71
CA LEU A 70 0.90 7.77 34.96
C LEU A 70 1.57 7.08 33.77
N VAL A 71 2.08 5.87 33.96
CA VAL A 71 2.70 5.08 32.87
C VAL A 71 1.70 4.84 31.73
N ILE A 72 0.49 4.36 32.06
CA ILE A 72 -0.53 4.01 31.06
C ILE A 72 -1.04 5.27 30.37
N LEU A 73 -1.39 6.30 31.13
CA LEU A 73 -1.97 7.53 30.58
C LEU A 73 -0.93 8.32 29.77
N GLY A 74 0.33 8.36 30.23
CA GLY A 74 1.44 8.96 29.52
C GLY A 74 1.81 8.22 28.24
N GLY A 75 1.87 6.89 28.28
CA GLY A 75 2.15 6.07 27.09
C GLY A 75 1.07 6.18 26.03
N LEU A 76 -0.22 6.18 26.43
CA LEU A 76 -1.33 6.38 25.50
C LEU A 76 -1.38 7.81 24.97
N ALA A 77 -1.16 8.80 25.82
CA ALA A 77 -1.11 10.20 25.39
C ALA A 77 -0.01 10.41 24.33
N GLU A 78 1.18 9.88 24.55
CA GLU A 78 2.28 9.94 23.58
C GLU A 78 1.93 9.21 22.29
N LEU A 79 1.32 8.02 22.37
CA LEU A 79 0.92 7.27 21.18
C LEU A 79 -0.06 8.06 20.31
N PHE A 80 -1.10 8.67 20.89
CA PHE A 80 -2.06 9.48 20.14
C PHE A 80 -1.45 10.77 19.62
N ALA A 81 -0.65 11.47 20.45
CA ALA A 81 0.05 12.68 20.04
C ALA A 81 1.01 12.40 18.87
N GLY A 82 1.78 11.31 18.95
CA GLY A 82 2.70 10.85 17.90
C GLY A 82 1.97 10.47 16.62
N ALA A 83 0.88 9.70 16.71
CA ALA A 83 0.09 9.30 15.54
C ALA A 83 -0.50 10.51 14.79
N ILE A 84 -1.05 11.49 15.52
CA ILE A 84 -1.60 12.73 14.92
C ILE A 84 -0.47 13.56 14.30
N SER A 85 0.63 13.76 15.02
CA SER A 85 1.79 14.52 14.56
C SER A 85 2.37 13.94 13.27
N MET A 86 2.58 12.62 13.24
CA MET A 86 3.15 11.93 12.10
C MET A 86 2.18 11.87 10.91
N GLY A 87 0.88 11.69 11.16
CA GLY A 87 -0.14 11.72 10.11
C GLY A 87 -0.26 13.09 9.44
N LEU A 88 -0.31 14.18 10.23
CA LEU A 88 -0.31 15.54 9.68
C LEU A 88 1.03 15.87 9.01
N GLY A 89 2.14 15.42 9.59
CA GLY A 89 3.49 15.57 9.03
C GLY A 89 3.62 14.92 7.66
N ALA A 90 3.09 13.71 7.47
CA ALA A 90 3.11 13.01 6.18
C ALA A 90 2.31 13.77 5.10
N VAL A 91 1.12 14.27 5.44
CA VAL A 91 0.31 15.08 4.52
C VAL A 91 1.04 16.37 4.14
N LEU A 92 1.55 17.12 5.12
CA LEU A 92 2.27 18.38 4.88
C LEU A 92 3.56 18.16 4.08
N ALA A 93 4.28 17.06 4.31
CA ALA A 93 5.47 16.68 3.55
C ALA A 93 5.12 16.43 2.07
N SER A 94 4.04 15.70 1.80
CA SER A 94 3.59 15.43 0.43
C SER A 94 3.22 16.70 -0.35
N VAL A 95 2.52 17.64 0.29
CA VAL A 95 2.15 18.93 -0.29
C VAL A 95 3.39 19.78 -0.57
N THR A 96 4.35 19.76 0.36
CA THR A 96 5.61 20.51 0.24
C THR A 96 6.45 19.97 -0.92
N GLU A 97 6.55 18.66 -1.09
CA GLU A 97 7.33 18.06 -2.19
C GLU A 97 6.73 18.40 -3.55
N LYS A 98 5.39 18.39 -3.68
CA LYS A 98 4.71 18.84 -4.91
C LYS A 98 5.09 20.28 -5.26
N LYS A 99 4.98 21.20 -4.28
CA LYS A 99 5.34 22.60 -4.48
C LYS A 99 6.82 22.77 -4.82
N ARG A 100 7.69 21.97 -4.19
CA ARG A 100 9.13 21.98 -4.46
C ARG A 100 9.42 21.58 -5.90
N TYR A 101 8.74 20.55 -6.41
CA TYR A 101 8.87 20.11 -7.80
C TYR A 101 8.43 21.18 -8.82
N GLU A 102 7.31 21.85 -8.57
CA GLU A 102 6.83 22.95 -9.44
C GLU A 102 7.82 24.11 -9.50
N ILE A 103 8.38 24.51 -8.34
CA ILE A 103 9.39 25.57 -8.26
C ILE A 103 10.66 25.17 -9.01
N MET A 104 11.12 23.92 -8.88
CA MET A 104 12.31 23.43 -9.60
C MET A 104 12.10 23.46 -11.11
N GLN A 105 10.94 22.99 -11.60
CA GLN A 105 10.63 23.05 -13.03
C GLN A 105 10.55 24.48 -13.57
N ALA A 106 9.95 25.41 -12.82
CA ALA A 106 9.88 26.81 -13.24
C ALA A 106 11.27 27.45 -13.34
N LYS A 107 12.18 27.11 -12.41
CA LYS A 107 13.58 27.55 -12.46
C LYS A 107 14.34 26.99 -13.65
N GLU A 108 14.13 25.71 -13.98
CA GLU A 108 14.78 25.08 -15.14
C GLU A 108 14.29 25.67 -16.47
N ARG A 109 13.00 25.98 -16.60
CA ARG A 109 12.43 26.57 -17.83
C ARG A 109 12.77 28.06 -18.02
N ALA A 110 13.16 28.75 -16.95
CA ALA A 110 13.58 30.14 -17.00
C ALA A 110 15.09 30.30 -17.33
N LYS A 111 15.79 29.19 -17.56
CA LYS A 111 17.21 29.12 -17.93
C LYS A 111 17.36 28.82 -19.40
#